data_AF-A0A1H5KAF3-F1
#
_entry.id   AF-A0A1H5KAF3-F1
#
_cell.length_a   1.000
_cell.length_b   1.000
_cell.length_c   1.000
_cell.angle_alpha   90.00
_cell.angle_beta   90.00
_cell.angle_gamma   90.00
#
_symmetry.space_group_name_H-M   'P 1'
#
loop_
_entity.id
_entity.type
_entity.pdbx_description
1 polymer ?
#
loop_
_entity_poly.entity_id
_entity_poly.type
_entity_poly.pdbx_seq_one_letter_code
_entity_poly.pdbx_strand_id
1 'polypeptide(L)'
;MIECRPGARLWGPDDEDSVWHAAIDLFLLNNGNAYDALACLFGIRNYFGFRPLAESRGFPSDASEGLQTEYAAYGGSPDTHGTTWITWAELASTDWQETDSFGTRSRESVAGNESDWGPVWSVMRTLSELHGADHVRLAVWFH
;
A
#
# COMPACT_ATOMS: atom_id res chain seq x y z
N MET A 1 -2.39 -3.55 5.37
CA MET A 1 -3.48 -2.73 5.96
C MET A 1 -3.62 -1.42 5.19
N ILE A 2 -4.85 -1.02 4.87
CA ILE A 2 -5.13 0.34 4.38
C ILE A 2 -5.40 1.24 5.58
N GLU A 3 -4.79 2.43 5.57
CA GLU A 3 -5.06 3.50 6.53
C GLU A 3 -5.62 4.73 5.82
N CYS A 4 -6.41 5.53 6.53
CA CYS A 4 -6.85 6.84 6.07
C CYS A 4 -6.72 7.91 7.17
N ARG A 5 -6.62 9.17 6.76
CA ARG A 5 -6.42 10.32 7.64
C ARG A 5 -7.55 11.35 7.44
N PRO A 6 -8.76 11.07 7.95
CA PRO A 6 -9.96 11.85 7.66
C PRO A 6 -9.90 13.28 8.24
N GLY A 7 -9.23 13.46 9.38
CA GLY A 7 -9.07 14.75 10.03
C GLY A 7 -8.38 15.78 9.14
N ALA A 8 -7.46 15.35 8.27
CA ALA A 8 -6.73 16.27 7.40
C ALA A 8 -7.64 17.05 6.44
N ARG A 9 -8.79 16.48 6.07
CA ARG A 9 -9.83 17.18 5.30
C ARG A 9 -10.69 18.10 6.18
N LEU A 10 -10.96 17.69 7.42
CA LEU A 10 -11.90 18.38 8.31
C LEU A 10 -11.25 19.58 9.03
N TRP A 11 -10.01 19.42 9.46
CA TRP A 11 -9.29 20.34 10.35
C TRP A 11 -7.96 20.82 9.76
N GLY A 12 -7.45 20.14 8.72
CA GLY A 12 -6.20 20.45 8.05
C GLY A 12 -5.09 19.46 8.41
N PRO A 13 -4.09 19.26 7.53
CA PRO A 13 -3.10 18.18 7.67
C PRO A 13 -2.14 18.34 8.86
N ASP A 14 -2.01 19.54 9.40
CA ASP A 14 -1.12 19.90 10.51
C ASP A 14 -1.86 19.90 11.87
N ASP A 15 -3.16 19.64 11.87
CA ASP A 15 -3.96 19.54 13.10
C ASP A 15 -3.61 18.26 13.88
N GLU A 16 -3.52 18.35 15.21
CA GLU A 16 -3.11 17.24 16.06
C GLU A 16 -4.06 16.04 16.01
N ASP A 17 -5.35 16.28 15.72
CA ASP A 17 -6.36 15.24 15.59
C ASP A 17 -6.41 14.65 14.17
N SER A 18 -5.60 15.19 13.23
CA SER A 18 -5.45 14.64 11.88
C SER A 18 -4.51 13.45 11.83
N VAL A 19 -4.82 12.42 12.64
CA VAL A 19 -4.05 11.18 12.72
C VAL A 19 -4.51 10.14 11.70
N TRP A 20 -3.62 9.21 11.37
CA TRP A 20 -3.98 8.04 10.57
C TRP A 20 -4.86 7.09 11.40
N HIS A 21 -5.83 6.46 10.74
CA HIS A 21 -6.67 5.40 11.28
C HIS A 21 -6.56 4.16 10.41
N ALA A 22 -6.50 2.99 11.04
CA ALA A 22 -6.68 1.72 10.36
C ALA A 22 -8.08 1.65 9.75
N ALA A 23 -8.17 1.50 8.42
CA ALA A 23 -9.43 1.51 7.70
C ALA A 23 -9.90 0.09 7.35
N ILE A 24 -8.99 -0.74 6.80
CA ILE A 24 -9.30 -2.13 6.46
C ILE A 24 -8.04 -2.99 6.47
N ASP A 25 -8.19 -4.19 6.99
CA ASP A 25 -7.15 -5.21 6.89
C ASP A 25 -7.05 -5.72 5.45
N LEU A 26 -5.82 -5.83 4.95
CA LEU A 26 -5.55 -6.39 3.62
C LEU A 26 -6.00 -7.85 3.52
N PHE A 27 -5.99 -8.60 4.62
CA PHE A 27 -6.50 -9.98 4.67
C PHE A 27 -7.97 -10.10 4.20
N LEU A 28 -8.78 -9.06 4.42
CA LEU A 28 -10.19 -9.04 4.00
C LEU A 28 -10.39 -8.80 2.51
N LEU A 29 -9.37 -8.26 1.82
CA LEU A 29 -9.44 -7.88 0.41
C LEU A 29 -8.59 -8.77 -0.50
N ASN A 30 -7.57 -9.42 0.08
CA ASN A 30 -6.68 -10.30 -0.65
C ASN A 30 -7.37 -11.63 -0.93
N ASN A 31 -7.67 -11.89 -2.20
CA ASN A 31 -8.29 -13.12 -2.68
C ASN A 31 -7.28 -14.19 -3.15
N GLY A 32 -5.97 -13.89 -3.18
CA GLY A 32 -4.97 -14.82 -3.70
C GLY A 32 -3.56 -14.26 -3.95
N ASN A 33 -2.59 -15.17 -4.05
CA ASN A 33 -1.15 -14.90 -4.21
C ASN A 33 -0.78 -14.20 -5.53
N ALA A 34 -0.81 -12.87 -5.55
CA ALA A 34 -0.24 -12.07 -6.63
C ALA A 34 1.20 -11.63 -6.29
N TYR A 35 2.15 -12.58 -6.23
CA TYR A 35 3.58 -12.28 -5.98
C TYR A 35 4.17 -11.31 -7.01
N ASP A 36 3.72 -11.38 -8.26
CA ASP A 36 4.15 -10.47 -9.34
C ASP A 36 3.80 -9.01 -9.01
N ALA A 37 2.65 -8.77 -8.36
CA ALA A 37 2.29 -7.45 -7.88
C ALA A 37 3.19 -7.00 -6.73
N LEU A 38 3.57 -7.88 -5.81
CA LEU A 38 4.51 -7.54 -4.73
C LEU A 38 5.90 -7.17 -5.27
N ALA A 39 6.36 -7.87 -6.31
CA ALA A 39 7.58 -7.51 -7.04
C ALA A 39 7.45 -6.12 -7.68
N CYS A 40 6.35 -5.88 -8.40
CA CYS A 40 6.06 -4.63 -9.09
C CYS A 40 5.92 -3.43 -8.15
N LEU A 41 5.20 -3.59 -7.03
CA LEU A 41 4.88 -2.51 -6.11
C LEU A 41 6.00 -2.27 -5.09
N PHE A 42 6.59 -3.34 -4.55
CA PHE A 42 7.41 -3.27 -3.34
C PHE A 42 8.80 -3.92 -3.47
N GLY A 43 9.14 -4.49 -4.64
CA GLY A 43 10.45 -5.11 -4.88
C GLY A 43 10.60 -6.52 -4.28
N ILE A 44 9.54 -7.06 -3.67
CA ILE A 44 9.60 -8.36 -2.99
C ILE A 44 9.72 -9.49 -4.02
N ARG A 45 10.78 -10.29 -3.90
CA ARG A 45 11.08 -11.43 -4.80
C ARG A 45 11.04 -11.02 -6.28
N ASN A 46 11.57 -9.85 -6.59
CA ASN A 46 11.49 -9.23 -7.92
C ASN A 46 12.44 -9.86 -8.96
N TYR A 47 12.21 -11.12 -9.29
CA TYR A 47 12.96 -11.84 -10.33
C TYR A 47 12.68 -11.32 -11.74
N PHE A 48 11.57 -10.60 -11.95
CA PHE A 48 11.19 -9.98 -13.22
C PHE A 48 11.93 -8.65 -13.49
N GLY A 49 12.52 -8.05 -12.46
CA GLY A 49 13.26 -6.79 -12.57
C GLY A 49 12.36 -5.58 -12.85
N PHE A 50 11.18 -5.53 -12.24
CA PHE A 50 10.40 -4.29 -12.19
C PHE A 50 11.20 -3.20 -11.46
N ARG A 51 10.99 -1.94 -11.82
CA ARG A 51 11.34 -0.83 -10.92
C ARG A 51 10.24 -0.74 -9.85
N PRO A 52 10.48 -1.01 -8.57
CA PRO A 52 9.42 -0.97 -7.57
C PRO A 52 8.95 0.47 -7.30
N LEU A 53 7.66 0.63 -6.98
CA LEU A 53 7.09 1.95 -6.65
C LEU A 53 7.48 2.42 -5.24
N ALA A 54 7.49 1.48 -4.30
CA ALA A 54 7.71 1.74 -2.88
C ALA A 54 8.54 0.63 -2.23
N GLU A 55 9.80 0.50 -2.62
CA GLU A 55 10.73 -0.43 -2.00
C GLU A 55 11.34 0.14 -0.71
N SER A 56 11.45 -0.70 0.32
CA SER A 56 12.26 -0.47 1.53
C SER A 56 12.09 0.88 2.24
N ARG A 57 10.86 1.43 2.27
CA ARG A 57 10.58 2.70 2.99
C ARG A 57 10.54 2.54 4.50
N GLY A 58 10.46 1.31 5.00
CA GLY A 58 10.31 1.01 6.41
C GLY A 58 8.87 1.14 6.90
N PHE A 59 8.70 0.99 8.21
CA PHE A 59 7.42 1.14 8.87
C PHE A 59 7.06 2.63 8.98
N PRO A 60 5.83 3.06 8.66
CA PRO A 60 5.46 4.46 8.76
C PRO A 60 5.63 4.97 10.20
N SER A 61 6.37 6.07 10.39
CA SER A 61 6.61 6.65 11.71
C SER A 61 5.35 7.25 12.35
N ASP A 62 4.37 7.59 11.51
CA ASP A 62 3.05 8.13 11.84
C ASP A 62 1.95 7.06 11.65
N ALA A 63 2.29 5.77 11.80
CA ALA A 63 1.32 4.68 11.74
C ALA A 63 0.19 4.88 12.76
N SER A 64 -1.04 4.54 12.37
CA SER A 64 -2.17 4.50 13.30
C SER A 64 -1.92 3.51 14.43
N GLU A 65 -2.58 3.73 15.56
CA GLU A 65 -2.56 2.77 16.68
C GLU A 65 -3.01 1.37 16.24
N GLY A 66 -4.00 1.28 15.35
CA GLY A 66 -4.47 0.01 14.79
C GLY A 66 -3.39 -0.71 13.98
N LEU A 67 -2.67 0.01 13.11
CA LEU A 67 -1.56 -0.56 12.34
C LEU A 67 -0.41 -1.00 13.26
N GLN A 68 -0.06 -0.20 14.26
CA GLN A 68 0.96 -0.57 15.26
C GLN A 68 0.58 -1.84 16.02
N THR A 69 -0.69 -1.95 16.43
CA THR A 69 -1.22 -3.11 17.16
C THR A 69 -1.16 -4.38 16.32
N GLU A 70 -1.65 -4.33 15.08
CA GLU A 70 -1.60 -5.49 14.16
C GLU A 70 -0.16 -5.90 13.85
N TYR A 71 0.72 -4.92 13.57
CA TYR A 71 2.13 -5.19 13.31
C TYR A 71 2.83 -5.87 14.50
N ALA A 72 2.57 -5.41 15.73
CA ALA A 72 3.10 -6.02 16.94
C ALA A 72 2.57 -7.44 17.16
N ALA A 73 1.30 -7.70 16.86
CA ALA A 73 0.68 -9.03 16.99
C ALA A 73 1.32 -10.08 16.05
N TYR A 74 1.82 -9.66 14.89
CA TYR A 74 2.57 -10.50 13.95
C TYR A 74 4.03 -10.75 14.38
N GLY A 75 4.40 -10.38 15.60
CA GLY A 75 5.66 -10.71 16.24
C GLY A 75 6.59 -9.51 16.41
N GLY A 76 6.31 -8.34 15.81
CA GLY A 76 7.09 -7.11 16.00
C GLY A 76 8.62 -7.30 15.90
N SER A 77 9.07 -8.32 15.18
CA SER A 77 10.36 -9.00 15.39
C SER A 77 11.33 -8.71 14.24
N PRO A 78 12.67 -8.76 14.49
CA PRO A 78 13.72 -8.72 13.46
C PRO A 78 13.56 -9.70 12.27
N ASP A 79 12.62 -10.64 12.32
CA ASP A 79 12.30 -11.58 11.23
C ASP A 79 11.35 -11.02 10.16
N THR A 80 10.84 -9.81 10.32
CA THR A 80 9.99 -9.18 9.30
C THR A 80 10.85 -8.78 8.10
N HIS A 81 10.64 -9.42 6.94
CA HIS A 81 11.47 -9.29 5.72
C HIS A 81 11.28 -7.96 4.96
N GLY A 82 10.88 -6.89 5.66
CA GLY A 82 10.69 -5.56 5.12
C GLY A 82 9.31 -5.01 5.42
N THR A 83 9.27 -3.74 5.79
CA THR A 83 8.06 -2.92 5.90
C THR A 83 8.13 -1.83 4.85
N THR A 84 6.99 -1.53 4.24
CA THR A 84 6.90 -0.41 3.29
C THR A 84 5.46 0.05 3.16
N TRP A 85 5.25 1.17 2.49
CA TRP A 85 3.95 1.78 2.31
C TRP A 85 3.89 2.62 1.04
N ILE A 86 2.69 2.77 0.48
CA ILE A 86 2.42 3.58 -0.71
C ILE A 86 1.09 4.32 -0.56
N THR A 87 1.06 5.59 -0.98
CA THR A 87 -0.17 6.40 -0.97
C THR A 87 -1.01 6.19 -2.22
N TRP A 88 -2.29 6.56 -2.14
CA TRP A 88 -3.14 6.59 -3.34
C TRP A 88 -2.65 7.63 -4.35
N ALA A 89 -2.12 8.78 -3.91
CA ALA A 89 -1.55 9.79 -4.80
C ALA A 89 -0.43 9.22 -5.68
N GLU A 90 0.47 8.42 -5.11
CA GLU A 90 1.55 7.76 -5.85
C GLU A 90 1.00 6.75 -6.87
N LEU A 91 0.05 5.91 -6.46
CA LEU A 91 -0.61 4.94 -7.34
C LEU A 91 -1.35 5.63 -8.50
N ALA A 92 -2.03 6.75 -8.23
CA ALA A 92 -2.77 7.50 -9.23
C ALA A 92 -1.86 8.18 -10.26
N SER A 93 -0.63 8.54 -9.86
CA SER A 93 0.38 9.15 -10.74
C SER A 93 1.27 8.13 -11.48
N THR A 94 1.11 6.84 -11.20
CA THR A 94 1.97 5.78 -11.72
C THR A 94 1.74 5.55 -13.21
N ASP A 95 2.82 5.34 -13.97
CA ASP A 95 2.74 4.78 -15.31
C ASP A 95 2.44 3.28 -15.25
N TRP A 96 1.17 2.94 -15.44
CA TRP A 96 0.70 1.56 -15.38
C TRP A 96 1.13 0.70 -16.58
N GLN A 97 1.61 1.31 -17.65
CA GLN A 97 2.11 0.62 -18.84
C GLN A 97 3.62 0.33 -18.78
N GLU A 98 4.33 0.87 -17.78
CA GLU A 98 5.72 0.50 -17.53
C GLU A 98 5.83 -1.02 -17.34
N THR A 99 6.83 -1.62 -18.00
CA THR A 99 7.03 -3.06 -17.99
C THR A 99 8.15 -3.50 -17.06
N ASP A 100 8.19 -4.80 -16.80
CA ASP A 100 9.37 -5.46 -16.26
C ASP A 100 10.61 -5.30 -17.18
N SER A 101 11.77 -5.71 -16.67
CA SER A 101 13.05 -5.60 -17.41
C SER A 101 13.09 -6.41 -18.71
N PHE A 102 12.17 -7.37 -18.88
CA PHE A 102 12.04 -8.22 -20.05
C PHE A 102 11.01 -7.71 -21.06
N GLY A 103 10.21 -6.69 -20.71
CA GLY A 103 9.13 -6.18 -21.57
C GLY A 103 7.93 -7.12 -21.70
N THR A 104 7.76 -8.07 -20.78
CA THR A 104 6.76 -9.15 -20.87
C THR A 104 5.51 -8.90 -20.05
N ARG A 105 5.63 -8.11 -18.97
CA ARG A 105 4.54 -7.82 -18.03
C ARG A 105 4.50 -6.33 -17.75
N SER A 106 3.33 -5.71 -17.90
CA SER A 106 3.09 -4.34 -17.46
C SER A 106 2.66 -4.30 -16.00
N ARG A 107 2.82 -3.14 -15.33
CA ARG A 107 2.27 -2.95 -13.97
C ARG A 107 0.76 -3.22 -13.93
N GLU A 108 0.03 -2.76 -14.94
CA GLU A 108 -1.40 -2.99 -15.09
C GLU A 108 -1.73 -4.49 -15.09
N SER A 109 -0.99 -5.30 -15.84
CA SER A 109 -1.29 -6.74 -15.95
C SER A 109 -1.13 -7.50 -14.62
N VAL A 110 -0.20 -7.06 -13.76
CA VAL A 110 0.13 -7.77 -12.51
C VAL A 110 -0.56 -7.15 -11.29
N ALA A 111 -0.76 -5.84 -11.29
CA ALA A 111 -1.22 -5.07 -10.15
C ALA A 111 -2.34 -4.08 -10.50
N GLY A 112 -2.96 -4.14 -11.68
CA GLY A 112 -4.03 -3.24 -12.09
C GLY A 112 -5.39 -3.55 -11.47
N ASN A 113 -6.42 -2.83 -11.93
CA ASN A 113 -7.80 -2.98 -11.43
C ASN A 113 -8.41 -4.36 -11.73
N GLU A 114 -7.97 -5.01 -12.81
CA GLU A 114 -8.47 -6.33 -13.22
C GLU A 114 -7.64 -7.48 -12.64
N SER A 115 -6.60 -7.18 -11.85
CA SER A 115 -5.83 -8.20 -11.12
C SER A 115 -6.45 -8.46 -9.74
N ASP A 116 -5.88 -9.41 -9.01
CA ASP A 116 -6.26 -9.72 -7.62
C ASP A 116 -6.11 -8.51 -6.66
N TRP A 117 -5.44 -7.44 -7.10
CA TRP A 117 -5.32 -6.18 -6.36
C TRP A 117 -6.48 -5.20 -6.58
N GLY A 118 -7.35 -5.45 -7.56
CA GLY A 118 -8.50 -4.60 -7.89
C GLY A 118 -9.39 -4.21 -6.70
N PRO A 119 -9.75 -5.15 -5.80
CA PRO A 119 -10.52 -4.81 -4.60
C PRO A 119 -9.78 -3.84 -3.67
N VAL A 120 -8.47 -4.00 -3.50
CA VAL A 120 -7.61 -3.10 -2.69
C VAL A 120 -7.66 -1.68 -3.25
N TRP A 121 -7.49 -1.55 -4.56
CA TRP A 121 -7.56 -0.25 -5.24
C TRP A 121 -8.93 0.37 -5.20
N SER A 122 -9.99 -0.43 -5.27
CA SER A 122 -11.36 0.06 -5.16
C SER A 122 -11.64 0.69 -3.80
N VAL A 123 -11.15 0.07 -2.71
CA VAL A 123 -11.27 0.63 -1.37
C VAL A 123 -10.41 1.88 -1.21
N MET A 124 -9.14 1.84 -1.63
CA MET A 124 -8.26 3.02 -1.54
C MET A 124 -8.81 4.20 -2.35
N ARG A 125 -9.34 3.95 -3.56
CA ARG A 125 -9.99 4.97 -4.40
C ARG A 125 -11.17 5.59 -3.67
N THR A 126 -12.07 4.78 -3.13
CA THR A 126 -13.25 5.26 -2.38
C THR A 126 -12.84 6.16 -1.21
N LEU A 127 -11.85 5.73 -0.42
CA LEU A 127 -11.34 6.54 0.69
C LEU A 127 -10.66 7.82 0.19
N SER A 128 -9.96 7.76 -0.95
CA SER A 128 -9.25 8.92 -1.50
C SER A 128 -10.21 10.00 -2.02
N GLU A 129 -11.35 9.61 -2.56
CA GLU A 129 -12.42 10.53 -2.98
C GLU A 129 -13.02 11.26 -1.77
N LEU A 130 -13.03 10.61 -0.60
CA LEU A 130 -13.57 11.16 0.63
C LEU A 130 -12.57 11.99 1.42
N HIS A 131 -11.29 11.63 1.41
CA HIS A 131 -10.27 12.17 2.33
C HIS A 131 -9.10 12.84 1.62
N GLY A 132 -8.96 12.69 0.31
CA GLY A 132 -7.80 13.13 -0.46
C GLY A 132 -6.79 12.01 -0.70
N ALA A 133 -6.14 12.04 -1.86
CA ALA A 133 -5.23 10.99 -2.33
C ALA A 133 -3.97 10.85 -1.46
N ASP A 134 -3.50 11.95 -0.85
CA ASP A 134 -2.37 11.95 0.09
C ASP A 134 -2.74 11.44 1.48
N HIS A 135 -4.03 11.21 1.74
CA HIS A 135 -4.56 10.86 3.07
C HIS A 135 -5.14 9.44 3.09
N VAL A 136 -4.69 8.62 2.14
CA VAL A 136 -4.96 7.18 2.07
C VAL A 136 -3.67 6.48 1.67
N ARG A 137 -3.29 5.47 2.44
CA ARG A 137 -2.11 4.65 2.14
C ARG A 137 -2.36 3.18 2.42
N LEU A 138 -1.62 2.35 1.71
CA LEU A 138 -1.46 0.95 2.00
C LEU A 138 -0.11 0.75 2.68
N ALA A 139 -0.13 0.19 3.88
CA ALA A 139 1.05 -0.30 4.58
C ALA A 139 1.10 -1.83 4.53
N VAL A 140 2.25 -2.39 4.22
CA VAL A 140 2.48 -3.84 4.11
C VAL A 140 3.74 -4.26 4.84
N TRP A 141 3.73 -5.49 5.35
CA TRP A 141 4.86 -6.16 5.95
C TRP A 141 4.85 -7.63 5.54
N PHE A 142 6.03 -8.24 5.53
CA PHE A 142 6.22 -9.61 5.03
C PHE A 142 6.89 -10.47 6.11
N HIS A 143 6.37 -11.67 6.33
CA HIS A 143 6.95 -12.71 7.18
C HIS A 143 7.55 -13.84 6.33
#